data_AF-A0A9C9CBQ3-F1
#
_entry.id   AF-A0A9C9CBQ3-F1
#
_cell.length_a   1.000
_cell.length_b   1.000
_cell.length_c   1.000
_cell.angle_alpha   90.00
_cell.angle_beta   90.00
_cell.angle_gamma   90.00
#
_symmetry.space_group_name_H-M   'P 1'
#
loop_
_entity.id
_entity.type
_entity.pdbx_description
1 polymer ?
#
loop_
_entity_poly.entity_id
_entity_poly.type
_entity_poly.pdbx_seq_one_letter_code
_entity_poly.pdbx_strand_id
1 'polypeptide(L)'
;MANQNSNDKTRKYSSIIVDGVARAPSRAMLHAVGFEDADFKKPEIGIASTWSMVTPCNMHINKLAEDAAQGADEAGAKSIIFNTITVSDG
;
A
#
# COMPACT_ATOMS: atom_id res chain seq x y z
N MET A 1 6.59 12.99 -25.37
CA MET A 1 7.16 11.66 -25.65
C MET A 1 7.03 10.82 -24.37
N ALA A 2 6.02 9.95 -24.28
CA ALA A 2 5.94 8.95 -23.24
C ALA A 2 5.69 7.61 -23.93
N ASN A 3 6.77 6.95 -24.32
CA ASN A 3 6.75 5.55 -24.69
C ASN A 3 7.91 4.88 -23.97
N GLN A 4 7.60 4.23 -22.85
CA GLN A 4 8.44 3.16 -22.34
C GLN A 4 7.48 2.05 -21.92
N ASN A 5 7.51 1.01 -22.74
CA ASN A 5 6.83 -0.26 -22.62
C ASN A 5 7.25 -0.93 -21.30
N SER A 6 6.54 -0.70 -20.19
CA SER A 6 6.90 -1.35 -18.92
C SER A 6 6.31 -2.75 -18.88
N ASN A 7 7.07 -3.73 -19.37
CA ASN A 7 6.85 -5.16 -19.15
C ASN A 7 7.03 -5.57 -17.66
N ASP A 8 6.97 -4.60 -16.75
CA ASP A 8 7.04 -4.74 -15.32
C ASP A 8 5.68 -5.21 -14.80
N LYS A 9 5.53 -6.52 -14.73
CA LYS A 9 4.29 -7.19 -14.29
C LYS A 9 3.97 -6.90 -12.82
N THR A 10 4.89 -6.34 -12.04
CA THR A 10 4.70 -6.11 -10.61
C THR A 10 3.85 -4.88 -10.31
N ARG A 11 3.85 -3.87 -11.20
CA ARG A 11 3.13 -2.58 -11.04
C ARG A 11 1.92 -2.43 -11.96
N LYS A 12 1.25 -3.54 -12.30
CA LYS A 12 0.11 -3.54 -13.23
C LYS A 12 -0.99 -2.53 -12.86
N TYR A 13 -1.27 -2.36 -11.56
CA TYR A 13 -2.35 -1.49 -11.09
C TYR A 13 -1.85 -0.14 -10.58
N SER A 14 -0.75 -0.10 -9.82
CA SER A 14 -0.21 1.16 -9.28
C SER A 14 0.29 2.12 -10.37
N SER A 15 0.90 1.60 -11.45
CA SER A 15 1.36 2.44 -12.57
C SER A 15 0.24 3.29 -13.18
N ILE A 16 -1.00 2.80 -13.21
CA ILE A 16 -2.16 3.52 -13.78
C ILE A 16 -2.44 4.82 -13.02
N ILE A 17 -2.20 4.83 -11.70
CA ILE A 17 -2.52 5.96 -10.83
C ILE A 17 -1.33 6.89 -10.59
N VAL A 18 -0.09 6.44 -10.78
CA VAL A 18 1.12 7.24 -10.50
C VAL A 18 1.94 7.65 -11.72
N ASP A 19 1.87 6.92 -12.84
CA ASP A 19 2.68 7.23 -14.02
C ASP A 19 1.97 8.22 -14.97
N GLY A 20 2.75 9.14 -15.54
CA GLY A 20 2.29 10.16 -16.47
C GLY A 20 1.99 11.52 -15.84
N VAL A 21 2.02 12.57 -16.66
CA VAL A 21 1.84 13.97 -16.21
C VAL A 21 0.45 14.20 -15.62
N ALA A 22 -0.58 13.61 -16.23
CA ALA A 22 -1.97 13.70 -15.77
C ALA A 22 -2.20 13.12 -14.35
N ARG A 23 -1.26 12.31 -13.84
CA ARG A 23 -1.30 11.72 -12.50
C ARG A 23 -0.58 12.55 -11.43
N ALA A 24 -0.18 13.78 -11.74
CA ALA A 24 0.41 14.69 -10.76
C ALA A 24 -0.46 14.91 -9.50
N PRO A 25 -1.80 15.05 -9.58
CA PRO A 25 -2.63 15.19 -8.38
C PRO A 25 -2.63 13.94 -7.49
N SER A 26 -2.66 12.75 -8.09
CA SER A 26 -2.58 11.48 -7.35
C SER A 26 -1.26 11.38 -6.59
N ARG A 27 -0.13 11.69 -7.25
CA ARG A 27 1.19 11.70 -6.60
C ARG A 27 1.26 12.74 -5.48
N ALA A 28 0.65 13.92 -5.64
CA ALA A 28 0.62 14.93 -4.59
C ALA A 28 -0.06 14.43 -3.30
N MET A 29 -1.17 13.69 -3.42
CA MET A 29 -1.82 13.07 -2.25
C MET A 29 -0.95 11.97 -1.63
N LEU A 30 -0.30 11.15 -2.45
CA LEU A 30 0.59 10.09 -1.97
C LEU A 30 1.83 10.65 -1.25
N HIS A 31 2.40 11.76 -1.73
CA HIS A 31 3.47 12.46 -1.02
C HIS A 31 3.03 12.93 0.37
N ALA A 32 1.80 13.41 0.52
CA ALA A 32 1.28 13.87 1.81
C ALA A 32 1.19 12.75 2.86
N VAL A 33 1.16 11.48 2.43
CA VAL A 33 1.16 10.30 3.31
C VAL A 33 2.53 9.59 3.36
N GLY A 34 3.60 10.25 2.92
CA GLY A 34 4.97 9.77 3.08
C GLY A 34 5.50 8.90 1.92
N PHE A 35 4.92 9.02 0.72
CA PHE A 35 5.58 8.48 -0.49
C PHE A 35 6.69 9.43 -0.97
N GLU A 36 7.80 8.84 -1.39
CA GLU A 36 8.87 9.53 -2.09
C GLU A 36 8.87 9.20 -3.58
N ASP A 37 9.62 9.96 -4.39
CA ASP A 37 9.68 9.76 -5.84
C ASP A 37 10.14 8.35 -6.23
N ALA A 38 11.02 7.76 -5.42
CA ALA A 38 11.49 6.38 -5.60
C ALA A 38 10.38 5.34 -5.39
N ASP A 39 9.39 5.63 -4.54
CA ASP A 39 8.31 4.70 -4.22
C ASP A 39 7.33 4.51 -5.39
N PHE A 40 7.15 5.53 -6.25
CA PHE A 40 6.30 5.40 -7.45
C PHE A 40 6.84 4.42 -8.50
N LYS A 41 8.08 3.95 -8.31
CA LYS A 41 8.70 2.91 -9.14
C LYS A 41 8.65 1.53 -8.50
N LYS A 42 8.02 1.38 -7.34
CA LYS A 42 7.82 0.12 -6.63
C LYS A 42 6.38 -0.39 -6.77
N PRO A 43 6.13 -1.71 -6.65
CA PRO A 43 4.77 -2.21 -6.44
C PRO A 43 4.19 -1.67 -5.14
N GLU A 44 2.95 -1.18 -5.20
CA GLU A 44 2.22 -0.71 -4.03
C GLU A 44 1.44 -1.88 -3.44
N ILE A 45 1.62 -2.15 -2.15
CA ILE A 45 1.04 -3.31 -1.46
C ILE A 45 0.08 -2.81 -0.39
N GLY A 46 -1.22 -3.00 -0.65
CA GLY A 46 -2.28 -2.74 0.33
C GLY A 46 -2.36 -3.87 1.34
N ILE A 47 -2.18 -3.56 2.62
CA ILE A 47 -2.27 -4.51 3.73
C ILE A 47 -3.58 -4.28 4.46
N ALA A 48 -4.52 -5.20 4.24
CA ALA A 48 -5.85 -5.16 4.85
C ALA A 48 -5.81 -5.72 6.27
N SER A 49 -5.73 -4.84 7.26
CA SER A 49 -5.83 -5.19 8.68
C SER A 49 -7.29 -5.40 9.09
N THR A 50 -7.53 -6.44 9.90
CA THR A 50 -8.79 -6.67 10.60
C THR A 50 -8.64 -6.34 12.09
N TRP A 51 -7.77 -5.39 12.44
CA TRP A 51 -7.57 -5.01 13.83
C TRP A 51 -8.82 -4.38 14.43
N SER A 52 -9.12 -4.76 15.66
CA SER A 52 -10.16 -4.15 16.49
C SER A 52 -9.95 -4.47 17.97
N MET A 53 -10.26 -3.51 18.85
CA MET A 53 -10.24 -3.72 20.31
C MET A 53 -11.46 -4.48 20.84
N VAL A 54 -12.46 -4.78 20.00
CA VAL A 54 -13.74 -5.39 20.42
C VAL A 54 -13.65 -6.88 20.72
N THR A 55 -12.54 -7.55 20.34
CA THR A 55 -12.37 -8.99 20.53
C THR A 55 -10.89 -9.37 20.73
N PRO A 56 -10.59 -10.37 21.60
CA PRO A 56 -9.23 -10.88 21.76
C PRO A 56 -8.66 -11.47 20.45
N CYS A 57 -9.52 -11.95 19.55
CA CYS A 57 -9.12 -12.54 18.28
C CYS A 57 -8.42 -11.55 17.35
N ASN A 58 -8.74 -10.25 17.47
CA ASN A 58 -8.31 -9.23 16.50
C ASN A 58 -7.51 -8.08 17.13
N MET A 59 -7.49 -7.96 18.46
CA MET A 59 -6.83 -6.83 19.14
C MET A 59 -5.33 -6.70 18.90
N HIS A 60 -4.67 -7.78 18.44
CA HIS A 60 -3.23 -7.83 18.20
C HIS A 60 -2.85 -7.70 16.71
N ILE A 61 -3.83 -7.65 15.80
CA ILE A 61 -3.58 -7.69 14.35
C ILE A 61 -2.91 -6.41 13.85
N ASN A 62 -2.99 -5.30 14.58
CA ASN A 62 -2.26 -4.07 14.23
C ASN A 62 -0.75 -4.31 14.18
N LYS A 63 -0.18 -5.04 15.14
CA LYS A 63 1.25 -5.37 15.15
C LYS A 63 1.62 -6.25 13.96
N LEU A 64 0.79 -7.25 13.66
CA LEU A 64 1.01 -8.12 12.51
C LEU A 64 0.94 -7.35 11.17
N ALA A 65 0.07 -6.35 11.07
CA ALA A 65 -0.01 -5.49 9.90
C ALA A 65 1.25 -4.61 9.73
N GLU A 66 1.79 -4.07 10.83
CA GLU A 66 3.08 -3.35 10.82
C GLU A 66 4.24 -4.25 10.38
N ASP A 67 4.32 -5.47 10.92
CA ASP A 67 5.39 -6.41 10.59
C ASP A 67 5.29 -6.88 9.12
N ALA A 68 4.06 -7.08 8.61
CA ALA A 68 3.83 -7.36 7.20
C ALA A 68 4.20 -6.18 6.29
N ALA A 69 3.93 -4.94 6.73
CA ALA A 69 4.30 -3.72 6.02
C ALA A 69 5.81 -3.59 5.90
N GLN A 70 6.52 -3.79 7.02
CA GLN A 70 7.97 -3.82 7.04
C GLN A 70 8.53 -4.88 6.07
N GLY A 71 8.01 -6.12 6.12
CA GLY A 71 8.46 -7.19 5.22
C GLY A 71 8.23 -6.87 3.73
N ALA A 72 7.11 -6.22 3.40
CA ALA A 72 6.84 -5.78 2.02
C ALA A 72 7.83 -4.68 1.58
N ASP A 73 8.10 -3.71 2.44
CA ASP A 73 9.05 -2.63 2.15
C ASP A 73 10.49 -3.16 2.00
N GLU A 74 10.91 -4.09 2.85
CA GLU A 74 12.21 -4.79 2.75
C GLU A 74 12.34 -5.61 1.47
N ALA A 75 11.23 -6.16 0.95
CA ALA A 75 11.18 -6.87 -0.33
C ALA A 75 11.18 -5.94 -1.56
N GLY A 76 11.31 -4.63 -1.37
CA GLY A 76 11.37 -3.64 -2.44
C GLY A 76 10.02 -3.11 -2.92
N ALA A 77 8.96 -3.33 -2.15
CA ALA A 77 7.64 -2.73 -2.39
C ALA A 77 7.47 -1.41 -1.62
N LYS A 78 6.30 -0.77 -1.78
CA LYS A 78 5.82 0.28 -0.89
C LYS A 78 4.49 -0.14 -0.27
N SER A 79 4.48 -0.32 1.04
CA SER A 79 3.32 -0.77 1.80
C SER A 79 2.35 0.37 2.13
N ILE A 80 1.05 0.06 2.20
CA ILE A 80 0.00 0.92 2.75
C ILE A 80 -0.92 0.05 3.60
N ILE A 81 -0.97 0.29 4.91
CA ILE A 81 -1.92 -0.38 5.80
C ILE A 81 -3.27 0.34 5.72
N PHE A 82 -4.35 -0.42 5.56
CA PHE A 82 -5.72 0.04 5.74
C PHE A 82 -6.51 -0.98 6.55
N ASN A 83 -7.67 -0.59 7.10
CA ASN A 83 -8.45 -1.44 7.98
C ASN A 83 -9.78 -1.84 7.36
N THR A 84 -10.32 -2.99 7.77
CA THR A 84 -11.71 -3.41 7.51
C THR A 84 -12.42 -3.75 8.82
N ILE A 85 -13.75 -3.92 8.76
CA ILE A 85 -14.58 -4.23 9.93
C ILE A 85 -14.24 -5.59 10.53
N THR A 86 -14.59 -5.75 11.80
CA THR A 86 -14.47 -6.99 12.57
C THR A 86 -15.74 -7.21 13.37
N VAL A 87 -16.14 -8.46 13.51
CA VAL A 87 -17.25 -8.91 14.37
C VAL A 87 -16.71 -9.87 15.43
N SER A 88 -17.39 -9.96 16.57
CA SER A 88 -17.17 -10.98 17.59
C SER A 88 -18.41 -11.85 17.64
N ASP A 89 -18.25 -13.14 17.35
CA ASP A 89 -19.37 -14.10 17.41
C ASP A 89 -19.66 -14.56 18.85
N GLY A 90 -18.69 -14.43 19.76
CA GLY A 90 -18.80 -14.77 21.18
C GLY A 90 -19.34 -13.62 22.03
#